data_AF-A0A6G1RFE2-F1
#
_entry.id   AF-A0A6G1RFE2-F1
#
_cell.length_a   1.000
_cell.length_b   1.000
_cell.length_c   1.000
_cell.angle_alpha   90.00
_cell.angle_beta   90.00
_cell.angle_gamma   90.00
#
_symmetry.space_group_name_H-M   'P 1'
#
loop_
_entity.id
_entity.type
_entity.pdbx_description
1 polymer ?
#
loop_
_entity_poly.entity_id
_entity_poly.type
_entity_poly.pdbx_seq_one_letter_code
_entity_poly.pdbx_strand_id
1 'polypeptide(L)'
;PRGQLLSGQCWSVASCGHGRRAWAVKEEQVQLWAAEILLALEGLHQQGVLCRDLNPRNLLLDAAGHVRLTFFGQWTEVEPQCCSQAQEQLYSAPEVGGITEPTEAADCWSFGSLLYELLTGMPLSQNHPSGIQPHTQLHLPEGLSLAATSLLTELLEYDPKRRLGSGGGGMAKLKSHSFFSTISWNKLVG
;
A
#
# COMPACT_ATOMS: atom_id res chain seq x y z
N PRO A 1 34.57 -29.60 6.75
CA PRO A 1 34.36 -28.61 5.66
C PRO A 1 32.87 -28.38 5.40
N ARG A 2 32.25 -27.44 6.15
CA ARG A 2 30.87 -27.00 5.95
C ARG A 2 30.91 -25.63 5.26
N GLY A 3 30.32 -25.54 4.08
CA GLY A 3 30.17 -24.30 3.31
C GLY A 3 29.05 -23.45 3.89
N GLN A 4 29.35 -22.17 4.10
CA GLN A 4 28.42 -21.11 4.48
C GLN A 4 27.44 -20.85 3.33
N LEU A 5 26.13 -20.94 3.61
CA LEU A 5 25.07 -20.36 2.81
C LEU A 5 24.97 -18.87 3.19
N LEU A 6 25.18 -18.01 2.19
CA LEU A 6 24.99 -16.57 2.28
C LEU A 6 23.49 -16.29 2.46
N SER A 7 23.09 -15.97 3.69
CA SER A 7 21.78 -15.40 3.98
C SER A 7 21.71 -14.00 3.37
N GLY A 8 20.83 -13.84 2.38
CA GLY A 8 20.47 -12.55 1.81
C GLY A 8 20.03 -11.59 2.92
N GLN A 9 20.58 -10.39 2.89
CA GLN A 9 20.37 -9.35 3.88
C GLN A 9 18.90 -8.92 3.84
N CYS A 10 18.14 -9.46 4.78
CA CYS A 10 16.81 -8.99 5.13
C CYS A 10 16.98 -7.57 5.69
N TRP A 11 16.26 -6.59 5.14
CA TRP A 11 16.24 -5.22 5.64
C TRP A 11 15.56 -5.21 7.01
N SER A 12 16.29 -5.61 8.05
CA SER A 12 15.89 -5.41 9.43
C SER A 12 16.14 -3.96 9.77
N VAL A 13 15.06 -3.17 9.76
CA VAL A 13 15.10 -1.82 10.29
C VAL A 13 14.91 -1.89 11.81
N ALA A 14 15.92 -2.43 12.50
CA ALA A 14 16.04 -2.31 13.95
C ALA A 14 16.59 -0.92 14.27
N SER A 15 15.79 -0.09 14.92
CA SER A 15 16.20 1.23 15.40
C SER A 15 17.10 1.10 16.63
N CYS A 16 18.36 1.54 16.52
CA CYS A 16 19.10 2.20 17.60
C CYS A 16 20.40 2.83 17.08
N GLY A 17 20.49 4.17 17.14
CA GLY A 17 21.74 4.93 17.12
C GLY A 17 22.38 5.20 15.74
N HIS A 18 22.52 6.50 15.42
CA HIS A 18 23.27 7.09 14.30
C HIS A 18 22.57 7.17 12.93
N GLY A 19 22.00 8.35 12.66
CA GLY A 19 21.95 8.91 11.31
C GLY A 19 20.85 8.42 10.36
N ARG A 20 19.58 8.40 10.78
CA ARG A 20 18.49 8.41 9.78
C ARG A 20 18.39 9.80 9.17
N ARG A 21 18.58 9.90 7.85
CA ARG A 21 17.99 10.99 7.07
C ARG A 21 16.50 11.03 7.43
N ALA A 22 16.01 12.18 7.87
CA ALA A 22 14.57 12.36 8.07
C ALA A 22 13.85 11.97 6.77
N TRP A 23 12.77 11.20 6.88
CA TRP A 23 11.87 10.99 5.76
C TRP A 23 11.39 12.37 5.28
N ALA A 24 11.73 12.72 4.04
CA ALA A 24 11.55 14.08 3.51
C ALA A 24 11.07 14.03 2.06
N VAL A 25 10.17 13.09 1.76
CA VAL A 25 9.49 13.05 0.47
C VAL A 25 8.33 14.04 0.49
N LYS A 26 8.24 14.87 -0.54
CA LYS A 26 7.14 15.82 -0.68
C LYS A 26 5.85 15.11 -1.08
N GLU A 27 4.71 15.61 -0.61
CA GLU A 27 3.40 15.04 -0.92
C GLU A 27 3.14 14.97 -2.43
N GLU A 28 3.63 15.94 -3.22
CA GLU A 28 3.48 15.91 -4.68
C GLU A 28 4.21 14.73 -5.34
N GLN A 29 5.36 14.32 -4.79
CA GLN A 29 6.07 13.13 -5.28
C GLN A 29 5.33 11.86 -4.89
N VAL A 30 4.81 11.80 -3.67
CA VAL A 30 3.99 10.68 -3.21
C VAL A 30 2.72 10.55 -4.06
N GLN A 31 2.11 11.67 -4.45
CA GLN A 31 0.95 11.70 -5.33
C GLN A 31 1.24 11.10 -6.70
N LEU A 32 2.41 11.38 -7.30
CA LEU A 32 2.84 10.77 -8.56
C LEU A 32 3.05 9.27 -8.43
N TRP A 33 3.77 8.83 -7.40
CA TRP A 33 3.97 7.40 -7.12
C TRP A 33 2.65 6.67 -6.87
N ALA A 34 1.75 7.29 -6.09
CA ALA A 34 0.43 6.77 -5.83
C ALA A 34 -0.39 6.59 -7.12
N ALA A 35 -0.31 7.55 -8.06
CA ALA A 35 -0.97 7.45 -9.35
C ALA A 35 -0.42 6.30 -10.21
N GLU A 36 0.91 6.11 -10.25
CA GLU A 36 1.55 5.01 -10.99
C GLU A 36 1.19 3.64 -10.42
N ILE A 37 1.23 3.48 -9.09
CA ILE A 37 0.81 2.25 -8.40
C ILE A 37 -0.65 1.95 -8.73
N LEU A 38 -1.50 2.98 -8.71
CA LEU A 38 -2.92 2.82 -8.96
C LEU A 38 -3.23 2.39 -10.39
N LEU A 39 -2.52 2.93 -11.38
CA LEU A 39 -2.63 2.48 -12.77
C LEU A 39 -2.22 1.01 -12.93
N ALA A 40 -1.16 0.60 -12.24
CA ALA A 40 -0.74 -0.80 -12.26
C ALA A 40 -1.78 -1.73 -11.60
N LEU A 41 -2.35 -1.33 -10.46
CA LEU A 41 -3.45 -2.07 -9.83
C LEU A 41 -4.69 -2.16 -10.73
N GLU A 42 -5.09 -1.04 -11.34
CA GLU A 42 -6.22 -0.99 -12.27
C GLU A 42 -6.01 -1.98 -13.44
N GLY A 43 -4.80 -2.02 -14.00
CA GLY A 43 -4.44 -2.96 -15.06
C GLY A 43 -4.54 -4.43 -14.62
N LEU A 44 -4.12 -4.76 -13.40
CA LEU A 44 -4.25 -6.11 -12.85
C LEU A 44 -5.72 -6.50 -12.64
N HIS A 45 -6.51 -5.61 -12.02
CA HIS A 45 -7.94 -5.84 -11.75
C HIS A 45 -8.75 -6.02 -13.04
N GLN A 46 -8.44 -5.26 -14.09
CA GLN A 46 -9.06 -5.43 -15.42
C GLN A 46 -8.79 -6.80 -16.05
N GLN A 47 -7.71 -7.49 -15.66
CA GLN A 47 -7.41 -8.86 -16.08
C GLN A 47 -7.93 -9.92 -15.07
N GLY A 48 -8.67 -9.51 -14.04
CA GLY A 48 -9.18 -10.39 -12.99
C GLY A 48 -8.10 -10.86 -12.01
N VAL A 49 -6.96 -10.17 -11.93
CA VAL A 49 -5.83 -10.51 -11.06
C VAL A 49 -5.83 -9.60 -9.84
N LEU A 50 -5.82 -10.17 -8.64
CA LEU A 50 -5.61 -9.45 -7.38
C LEU A 50 -4.12 -9.41 -7.03
N CYS A 51 -3.63 -8.28 -6.53
CA CYS A 51 -2.23 -8.09 -6.15
C CYS A 51 -1.87 -8.87 -4.87
N ARG A 52 -2.73 -8.80 -3.84
CA ARG A 52 -2.67 -9.52 -2.54
C ARG A 52 -1.45 -9.29 -1.64
N ASP A 53 -0.34 -8.81 -2.20
CA ASP A 53 0.90 -8.54 -1.48
C ASP A 53 1.50 -7.18 -1.85
N LEU A 54 0.65 -6.16 -2.01
CA LEU A 54 1.13 -4.79 -2.25
C LEU A 54 1.74 -4.21 -0.97
N ASN A 55 3.06 -4.11 -0.93
CA ASN A 55 3.84 -3.54 0.17
C ASN A 55 5.11 -2.85 -0.37
N PRO A 56 5.89 -2.12 0.45
CA PRO A 56 7.06 -1.37 -0.03
C PRO A 56 8.13 -2.22 -0.73
N ARG A 57 8.25 -3.51 -0.41
CA ARG A 57 9.23 -4.42 -1.06
C ARG A 57 8.87 -4.73 -2.51
N ASN A 58 7.61 -4.53 -2.88
CA ASN A 58 7.10 -4.75 -4.23
C ASN A 58 7.17 -3.47 -5.09
N LEU A 59 7.67 -2.36 -4.53
CA LEU A 59 7.91 -1.13 -5.27
C LEU A 59 9.39 -0.99 -5.63
N LEU A 60 9.68 -0.93 -6.92
CA LEU A 60 10.98 -0.46 -7.40
C LEU A 60 10.85 0.95 -7.96
N LEU A 61 11.92 1.72 -7.84
CA LEU A 61 12.11 2.97 -8.58
C LEU A 61 13.07 2.71 -9.73
N ASP A 62 12.69 3.12 -10.93
CA ASP A 62 13.60 3.09 -12.07
C ASP A 62 14.57 4.28 -12.08
N ALA A 63 15.46 4.32 -13.08
CA ALA A 63 16.49 5.36 -13.18
C ALA A 63 15.92 6.78 -13.35
N ALA A 64 14.66 6.91 -13.78
CA ALA A 64 13.95 8.19 -13.90
C ALA A 64 13.10 8.51 -12.65
N GLY A 65 13.03 7.59 -11.68
CA GLY A 65 12.28 7.76 -10.44
C GLY A 65 10.82 7.35 -10.52
N HIS A 66 10.42 6.62 -11.57
CA HIS A 66 9.07 6.07 -11.72
C HIS A 66 8.93 4.76 -10.95
N VAL A 67 7.75 4.55 -10.38
CA VAL A 67 7.41 3.31 -9.68
C VAL A 67 7.17 2.19 -10.68
N ARG A 68 7.76 1.03 -10.40
CA ARG A 68 7.48 -0.24 -11.06
C ARG A 68 7.08 -1.26 -10.02
N LEU A 69 5.89 -1.83 -10.18
CA LEU A 69 5.47 -2.96 -9.36
C LEU A 69 6.25 -4.20 -9.76
N THR A 70 6.96 -4.79 -8.80
CA THR A 70 7.49 -6.14 -8.93
C THR A 70 6.49 -7.09 -8.33
N PHE A 71 5.55 -7.48 -9.17
CA PHE A 71 4.52 -8.46 -8.83
C PHE A 71 5.08 -9.87 -9.00
N PHE A 72 4.96 -10.68 -7.95
CA PHE A 72 5.00 -12.13 -8.05
C PHE A 72 3.57 -12.61 -7.86
N GLY A 73 2.96 -13.17 -8.91
CA GLY A 73 1.63 -13.75 -8.79
C GLY A 73 1.68 -14.92 -7.82
N GLN A 74 1.07 -14.75 -6.65
CA GLN A 74 0.90 -15.83 -5.69
C GLN A 74 -0.15 -16.79 -6.24
N TRP A 75 0.29 -17.99 -6.61
CA TRP A 75 -0.60 -19.07 -7.00
C TRP A 75 -1.23 -19.62 -5.73
N THR A 76 -2.54 -19.40 -5.57
CA THR A 76 -3.33 -19.79 -4.40
C THR A 76 -3.27 -21.27 -4.04
N GLU A 77 -2.79 -22.11 -4.95
CA GLU A 77 -2.68 -23.56 -4.77
C GLU A 77 -1.39 -24.00 -4.07
N VAL A 78 -0.38 -23.12 -3.93
CA VAL A 78 0.98 -23.54 -3.53
C VAL A 78 1.60 -22.66 -2.43
N GLU A 79 1.12 -21.43 -2.25
CA GLU A 79 1.68 -20.47 -1.30
C GLU A 79 0.61 -19.94 -0.33
N PRO A 80 0.98 -19.62 0.92
CA PRO A 80 0.06 -18.93 1.84
C PRO A 80 -0.47 -17.65 1.17
N GLN A 81 -1.78 -17.40 1.31
CA GLN A 81 -2.52 -16.31 0.65
C GLN A 81 -1.96 -14.90 0.91
N CYS A 82 -1.02 -14.74 1.86
CA CYS A 82 -0.34 -13.49 2.16
C CYS A 82 0.99 -13.72 2.89
N CYS A 83 1.98 -12.83 2.67
CA CYS A 83 3.23 -12.77 3.44
C CYS A 83 2.97 -12.43 4.92
N SER A 84 3.54 -13.18 5.88
CA SER A 84 3.35 -12.92 7.33
C SER A 84 3.80 -11.52 7.75
N GLN A 85 4.89 -11.02 7.18
CA GLN A 85 5.36 -9.67 7.46
C GLN A 85 4.38 -8.60 6.91
N ALA A 86 3.69 -8.87 5.80
CA ALA A 86 2.70 -7.93 5.29
C ALA A 86 1.49 -7.80 6.23
N GLN A 87 1.13 -8.92 6.89
CA GLN A 87 0.10 -8.92 7.94
C GLN A 87 0.56 -8.19 9.20
N GLU A 88 1.77 -8.47 9.69
CA GLU A 88 2.34 -7.81 10.87
C GLU A 88 2.49 -6.29 10.69
N GLN A 89 2.79 -5.84 9.47
CA GLN A 89 2.94 -4.43 9.16
C GLN A 89 1.63 -3.75 8.71
N LEU A 90 0.51 -4.47 8.72
CA LEU A 90 -0.82 -3.99 8.32
C LEU A 90 -0.92 -3.54 6.85
N TYR A 91 -0.10 -4.06 5.95
CA TYR A 91 -0.34 -3.91 4.50
C TYR A 91 -1.46 -4.83 4.03
N SER A 92 -1.71 -5.94 4.72
CA SER A 92 -2.84 -6.83 4.45
C SER A 92 -4.12 -6.28 5.07
N ALA A 93 -5.22 -6.35 4.31
CA ALA A 93 -6.52 -5.90 4.80
C ALA A 93 -7.03 -6.79 5.96
N PRO A 94 -7.82 -6.25 6.91
CA PRO A 94 -8.30 -7.00 8.08
C PRO A 94 -9.12 -8.25 7.71
N GLU A 95 -9.78 -8.24 6.56
CA GLU A 95 -10.55 -9.39 6.06
C GLU A 95 -9.70 -10.51 5.45
N VAL A 96 -8.42 -10.26 5.14
CA VAL A 96 -7.51 -11.26 4.56
C VAL A 96 -7.17 -12.33 5.60
N GLY A 97 -7.36 -13.60 5.25
CA GLY A 97 -7.24 -14.74 6.17
C GLY A 97 -8.52 -15.05 6.96
N GLY A 98 -9.60 -14.29 6.71
CA GLY A 98 -10.94 -14.65 7.15
C GLY A 98 -11.58 -15.75 6.29
N ILE A 99 -12.87 -16.01 6.53
CA ILE A 99 -13.67 -17.00 5.79
C ILE A 99 -14.11 -16.52 4.40
N THR A 100 -14.03 -15.21 4.15
CA THR A 100 -14.49 -14.60 2.90
C THR A 100 -13.29 -14.44 1.98
N GLU A 101 -13.48 -14.78 0.71
CA GLU A 101 -12.45 -14.55 -0.31
C GLU A 101 -12.13 -13.05 -0.44
N PRO A 102 -10.83 -12.67 -0.47
CA PRO A 102 -10.42 -11.30 -0.72
C PRO A 102 -10.93 -10.81 -2.07
N THR A 103 -11.23 -9.51 -2.14
CA THR A 103 -11.67 -8.82 -3.35
C THR A 103 -10.70 -7.70 -3.69
N GLU A 104 -10.95 -6.94 -4.76
CA GLU A 104 -10.20 -5.72 -5.10
C GLU A 104 -10.15 -4.71 -3.94
N ALA A 105 -11.12 -4.74 -3.03
CA ALA A 105 -11.11 -3.92 -1.81
C ALA A 105 -9.90 -4.21 -0.91
N ALA A 106 -9.38 -5.44 -0.91
CA ALA A 106 -8.19 -5.80 -0.15
C ALA A 106 -6.94 -5.09 -0.71
N ASP A 107 -6.81 -5.00 -2.03
CA ASP A 107 -5.72 -4.25 -2.66
C ASP A 107 -5.86 -2.74 -2.42
N CYS A 108 -7.09 -2.22 -2.32
CA CYS A 108 -7.33 -0.82 -1.94
C CYS A 108 -6.84 -0.52 -0.52
N TRP A 109 -7.00 -1.45 0.42
CA TRP A 109 -6.41 -1.33 1.76
C TRP A 109 -4.89 -1.33 1.69
N SER A 110 -4.29 -2.29 0.97
CA SER A 110 -2.84 -2.38 0.83
C SER A 110 -2.25 -1.12 0.23
N PHE A 111 -2.94 -0.55 -0.78
CA PHE A 111 -2.61 0.76 -1.35
C PHE A 111 -2.68 1.88 -0.29
N GLY A 112 -3.73 1.93 0.52
CA GLY A 112 -3.88 2.90 1.61
C GLY A 112 -2.78 2.78 2.68
N SER A 113 -2.43 1.57 3.08
CA SER A 113 -1.39 1.30 4.09
C SER A 113 0.01 1.67 3.59
N LEU A 114 0.28 1.38 2.32
CA LEU A 114 1.50 1.82 1.62
C LEU A 114 1.56 3.34 1.49
N LEU A 115 0.44 3.98 1.12
CA LEU A 115 0.36 5.43 1.01
C LEU A 115 0.55 6.13 2.36
N TYR A 116 0.02 5.54 3.44
CA TYR A 116 0.23 6.01 4.80
C TYR A 116 1.72 6.08 5.13
N GLU A 117 2.48 5.02 4.83
CA GLU A 117 3.92 5.00 5.07
C GLU A 117 4.67 6.00 4.20
N LEU A 118 4.32 6.12 2.92
CA LEU A 118 4.95 7.11 2.03
C LEU A 118 4.70 8.55 2.50
N LEU A 119 3.54 8.83 3.08
CA LEU A 119 3.20 10.17 3.56
C LEU A 119 3.78 10.47 4.94
N THR A 120 3.87 9.48 5.82
CA THR A 120 4.27 9.68 7.22
C THR A 120 5.70 9.26 7.54
N GLY A 121 6.32 8.47 6.66
CA GLY A 121 7.62 7.84 6.87
C GLY A 121 7.60 6.67 7.87
N MET A 122 6.41 6.23 8.31
CA MET A 122 6.24 5.14 9.27
C MET A 122 5.14 4.18 8.82
N PRO A 123 5.34 2.86 8.93
CA PRO A 123 4.31 1.88 8.61
C PRO A 123 3.11 2.02 9.57
N LEU A 124 1.92 1.68 9.08
CA LEU A 124 0.67 1.81 9.82
C LEU A 124 0.70 1.05 11.16
N SER A 125 1.36 -0.11 11.21
CA SER A 125 1.50 -0.93 12.43
C SER A 125 2.25 -0.24 13.56
N GLN A 126 3.14 0.73 13.28
CA GLN A 126 3.84 1.47 14.33
C GLN A 126 2.89 2.39 15.10
N ASN A 127 1.91 2.98 14.43
CA ASN A 127 0.90 3.84 15.08
C ASN A 127 -0.33 3.06 15.54
N HIS A 128 -0.54 1.86 15.01
CA HIS A 128 -1.63 0.96 15.36
C HIS A 128 -1.13 -0.47 15.64
N PRO A 129 -0.35 -0.69 16.71
CA PRO A 129 0.26 -2.00 17.00
C PRO A 129 -0.78 -3.10 17.30
N SER A 130 -1.98 -2.73 17.72
CA SER A 130 -3.11 -3.64 17.94
C SER A 130 -3.97 -3.88 16.69
N GLY A 131 -3.55 -3.35 15.54
CA GLY A 131 -4.33 -3.33 14.31
C GLY A 131 -5.42 -2.25 14.29
N ILE A 132 -6.17 -2.22 13.18
CA ILE A 132 -7.34 -1.37 12.99
C ILE A 132 -8.60 -2.20 13.22
N GLN A 133 -9.55 -1.64 13.97
CA GLN A 133 -10.85 -2.22 14.31
C GLN A 133 -11.96 -1.25 13.84
N PRO A 134 -13.25 -1.67 13.80
CA PRO A 134 -14.35 -0.84 13.31
C PRO A 134 -14.50 0.56 13.94
N HIS A 135 -13.92 0.78 15.12
CA HIS A 135 -14.00 2.06 15.84
C HIS A 135 -12.62 2.69 16.10
N THR A 136 -11.57 2.15 15.48
CA THR A 136 -10.23 2.73 15.58
C THR A 136 -10.21 4.05 14.84
N GLN A 137 -9.79 5.12 15.52
CA GLN A 137 -9.49 6.38 14.87
C GLN A 137 -8.09 6.30 14.26
N LEU A 138 -7.97 6.63 12.98
CA LEU A 138 -6.70 6.62 12.27
C LEU A 138 -5.81 7.77 12.80
N HIS A 139 -4.59 7.44 13.24
CA HIS A 139 -3.65 8.45 13.72
C HIS A 139 -2.89 9.05 12.54
N LEU A 140 -3.14 10.32 12.24
CA LEU A 140 -2.54 11.07 11.13
C LEU A 140 -1.74 12.28 11.65
N PRO A 141 -0.50 12.53 11.17
CA PRO A 141 0.27 13.71 11.56
C PRO A 141 -0.36 15.03 11.11
N GLU A 142 -0.17 16.11 11.88
CA GLU A 142 -0.72 17.46 11.61
C GLU A 142 -0.16 18.15 10.34
N GLY A 143 0.78 17.51 9.62
CA GLY A 143 1.41 18.06 8.41
C GLY A 143 0.80 17.61 7.09
N LEU A 144 -0.16 16.68 7.09
CA LEU A 144 -0.76 16.17 5.86
C LEU A 144 -1.81 17.13 5.31
N SER A 145 -1.94 17.19 3.98
CA SER A 145 -3.05 17.92 3.37
C SER A 145 -4.40 17.32 3.77
N LEU A 146 -5.46 18.13 3.71
CA LEU A 146 -6.83 17.63 3.91
C LEU A 146 -7.19 16.56 2.88
N ALA A 147 -6.64 16.65 1.66
CA ALA A 147 -6.88 15.67 0.60
C ALA A 147 -6.20 14.34 0.93
N ALA A 148 -4.96 14.35 1.42
CA ALA A 148 -4.26 13.16 1.87
C ALA A 148 -4.97 12.50 3.06
N THR A 149 -5.38 13.32 4.03
CA THR A 149 -6.12 12.87 5.22
C THR A 149 -7.44 12.19 4.84
N SER A 150 -8.23 12.81 3.95
CA SER A 150 -9.49 12.23 3.45
C SER A 150 -9.23 10.90 2.74
N LEU A 151 -8.24 10.87 1.83
CA LEU A 151 -7.92 9.68 1.06
C LEU A 151 -7.52 8.50 1.96
N LEU A 152 -6.62 8.73 2.92
CA LEU A 152 -6.18 7.68 3.85
C LEU A 152 -7.34 7.17 4.71
N THR A 153 -8.22 8.07 5.16
CA THR A 153 -9.38 7.69 5.98
C THR A 153 -10.36 6.81 5.19
N GLU A 154 -10.61 7.15 3.92
CA GLU A 154 -11.54 6.39 3.07
C GLU A 154 -10.94 5.06 2.56
N LEU A 155 -9.62 4.98 2.39
CA LEU A 155 -8.90 3.76 2.00
C LEU A 155 -8.70 2.78 3.16
N LEU A 156 -8.44 3.29 4.37
CA LEU A 156 -8.22 2.50 5.59
C LEU A 156 -9.52 2.31 6.39
N GLU A 157 -10.64 2.33 5.70
CA GLU A 157 -11.95 1.93 6.22
C GLU A 157 -11.97 0.42 6.49
N TYR A 158 -12.38 0.04 7.70
CA TYR A 158 -12.36 -1.35 8.16
C TYR A 158 -13.32 -2.21 7.34
N ASP A 159 -14.54 -1.72 7.08
CA ASP A 159 -15.52 -2.47 6.29
C ASP A 159 -15.16 -2.39 4.79
N PRO A 160 -14.81 -3.53 4.14
CA PRO A 160 -14.41 -3.55 2.73
C PRO A 160 -15.51 -3.05 1.78
N LYS A 161 -16.79 -3.07 2.19
CA LYS A 161 -17.91 -2.56 1.37
C LYS A 161 -18.05 -1.04 1.40
N ARG A 162 -17.47 -0.39 2.42
CA ARG A 162 -17.49 1.07 2.59
C ARG A 162 -16.21 1.73 2.11
N ARG A 163 -15.15 0.92 1.92
CA ARG A 163 -13.82 1.34 1.52
C ARG A 163 -13.80 1.99 0.14
N LEU A 164 -13.07 3.10 0.00
CA LEU A 164 -12.88 3.73 -1.31
C LEU A 164 -12.17 2.78 -2.27
N GLY A 165 -12.62 2.76 -3.53
CA GLY A 165 -12.16 1.79 -4.53
C GLY A 165 -12.98 0.49 -4.56
N SER A 166 -13.86 0.27 -3.58
CA SER A 166 -14.81 -0.85 -3.58
C SER A 166 -16.15 -0.50 -4.24
N GLY A 167 -16.86 -1.52 -4.74
CA GLY A 167 -18.24 -1.40 -5.20
C GLY A 167 -18.44 -0.64 -6.51
N GLY A 168 -19.66 -0.09 -6.70
CA GLY A 168 -20.04 0.60 -7.93
C GLY A 168 -19.18 1.86 -8.16
N GLY A 169 -18.37 1.84 -9.23
CA GLY A 169 -17.43 2.91 -9.58
C GLY A 169 -15.96 2.58 -9.27
N GLY A 170 -15.69 1.56 -8.44
CA GLY A 170 -14.38 0.94 -8.24
C GLY A 170 -13.19 1.90 -8.25
N MET A 171 -12.17 1.52 -9.02
CA MET A 171 -10.94 2.29 -9.17
C MET A 171 -11.16 3.69 -9.77
N ALA A 172 -12.17 3.87 -10.62
CA ALA A 172 -12.47 5.17 -11.22
C ALA A 172 -12.86 6.22 -10.17
N LYS A 173 -13.63 5.82 -9.14
CA LYS A 173 -13.97 6.69 -8.01
C LYS A 173 -12.70 7.10 -7.24
N LEU A 174 -11.80 6.15 -7.01
CA LEU A 174 -10.54 6.39 -6.32
C LEU A 174 -9.65 7.37 -7.11
N LYS A 175 -9.52 7.20 -8.44
CA LYS A 175 -8.80 8.13 -9.33
C LYS A 175 -9.40 9.55 -9.37
N SER A 176 -10.69 9.68 -9.09
CA SER A 176 -11.39 10.98 -9.04
C SER A 176 -11.24 11.73 -7.72
N HIS A 177 -10.61 11.11 -6.70
CA HIS A 177 -10.43 11.71 -5.39
C HIS A 177 -9.60 13.01 -5.47
N SER A 178 -9.89 13.99 -4.61
CA SER A 178 -9.27 15.32 -4.63
C SER A 178 -7.74 15.29 -4.48
N PHE A 179 -7.22 14.27 -3.80
CA PHE A 179 -5.79 13.99 -3.69
C PHE A 179 -5.11 13.81 -5.06
N PHE A 180 -5.81 13.38 -6.10
CA PHE A 180 -5.25 13.21 -7.46
C PHE A 180 -5.63 14.34 -8.43
N SER A 181 -6.15 15.47 -7.92
CA SER A 181 -6.66 16.57 -8.76
C SER A 181 -5.63 17.18 -9.73
N THR A 182 -4.34 17.09 -9.42
CA THR A 182 -3.24 17.57 -10.26
C THR A 182 -2.68 16.52 -11.22
N ILE A 183 -3.14 15.27 -11.13
CA ILE A 183 -2.63 14.17 -11.93
C ILE A 183 -3.26 14.17 -13.33
N SER A 184 -2.39 14.22 -14.34
CA SER A 184 -2.78 14.00 -15.74
C SER A 184 -2.67 12.52 -16.09
N TRP A 185 -3.69 11.73 -15.78
CA TRP A 185 -3.69 10.26 -15.97
C TRP A 185 -3.25 9.82 -17.37
N ASN A 186 -3.69 10.52 -18.42
CA ASN A 186 -3.34 10.21 -19.81
C ASN A 186 -1.84 10.36 -20.13
N LYS A 187 -1.07 11.09 -19.31
CA LYS A 187 0.38 11.25 -19.49
C LYS A 187 1.19 10.17 -18.78
N LEU A 188 0.56 9.41 -17.89
CA LEU A 188 1.19 8.34 -17.13
C LEU A 188 1.00 6.97 -17.81
N VAL A 189 0.00 6.85 -18.69
CA VAL A 189 -0.18 5.70 -19.57
C VAL A 189 0.77 5.88 -20.77
N GLY A 190 1.99 5.38 -20.62
CA GLY A 190 3.01 5.32 -21.67
C GLY A 190 3.00 3.99 -22.39
#